data_AF-A0A349S947-F1
#
_entry.id   AF-A0A349S947-F1
#
_cell.length_a   1.000
_cell.length_b   1.000
_cell.length_c   1.000
_cell.angle_alpha   90.00
_cell.angle_beta   90.00
_cell.angle_gamma   90.00
#
_symmetry.space_group_name_H-M   'P 1'
#
loop_
_entity.id
_entity.type
_entity.pdbx_description
1 polymer ?
#
loop_
_entity_poly.entity_id
_entity_poly.type
_entity_poly.pdbx_seq_one_letter_code
_entity_poly.pdbx_strand_id
1 'polypeptide(L)'
;MSRYRAPQKPSSNYVTAEGRQRLRDEVYQLWKVERPVVTQAVSDAAAQGDRSENADYIYGKRRLREIDSRVRYLSKRLENFIVVDRPPEDPTRVFFAAFVSVEFENSAGALTQARYRIVGADELDPS
;
A
#
# COMPACT_ATOMS: atom_id res chain seq x y z
N MET A 1 1.86 12.81 28.36
CA MET A 1 1.00 11.61 28.44
C MET A 1 1.10 10.85 27.13
N SER A 2 1.67 9.63 27.14
CA SER A 2 1.71 8.78 25.94
C SER A 2 0.28 8.40 25.57
N ARG A 3 -0.19 8.83 24.40
CA ARG A 3 -1.49 8.41 23.88
C ARG A 3 -1.35 6.95 23.48
N TYR A 4 -1.78 6.04 24.35
CA TYR A 4 -1.85 4.63 24.01
C TYR A 4 -2.72 4.46 22.77
N ARG A 5 -2.14 3.90 21.70
CA ARG A 5 -2.83 3.54 20.47
C ARG A 5 -2.85 2.02 20.39
N ALA A 6 -4.04 1.43 20.47
CA ALA A 6 -4.19 0.00 20.34
C ALA A 6 -3.59 -0.48 18.99
N PRO A 7 -2.91 -1.63 18.95
CA PRO A 7 -2.38 -2.18 17.71
C PRO A 7 -3.53 -2.47 16.74
N GLN A 8 -3.37 -2.12 15.47
CA GLN A 8 -4.37 -2.47 14.46
C GLN A 8 -4.39 -3.99 14.26
N LYS A 9 -5.58 -4.54 14.03
CA LYS A 9 -5.77 -5.97 13.71
C LYS A 9 -4.91 -6.31 12.49
N PRO A 10 -4.09 -7.37 12.53
CA PRO A 10 -3.24 -7.71 11.40
C PRO A 10 -4.12 -8.05 10.18
N SER A 11 -3.84 -7.41 9.05
CA SER A 11 -4.40 -7.80 7.76
C SER A 11 -3.86 -9.18 7.35
N SER A 12 -4.62 -9.88 6.49
CA SER A 12 -4.23 -11.17 5.91
C SER A 12 -2.77 -11.16 5.43
N ASN A 13 -2.02 -12.23 5.69
CA ASN A 13 -0.61 -12.35 5.26
C ASN A 13 -0.49 -12.84 3.81
N TYR A 14 -1.60 -13.13 3.14
CA TYR A 14 -1.56 -13.58 1.75
C TYR A 14 -1.43 -12.40 0.80
N VAL A 15 -0.51 -12.53 -0.15
CA VAL A 15 -0.27 -11.56 -1.22
C VAL A 15 -0.12 -12.29 -2.54
N THR A 16 -0.57 -11.70 -3.64
CA THR A 16 -0.25 -12.23 -4.97
C THR A 16 1.22 -11.95 -5.33
N ALA A 17 1.80 -12.74 -6.23
CA ALA A 17 3.18 -12.50 -6.70
C ALA A 17 3.37 -11.10 -7.32
N GLU A 18 2.35 -10.64 -8.05
CA GLU A 18 2.32 -9.31 -8.67
C GLU A 18 2.21 -8.20 -7.61
N GLY A 19 1.30 -8.34 -6.65
CA GLY A 19 1.16 -7.40 -5.55
C GLY A 19 2.42 -7.33 -4.69
N ARG A 20 3.08 -8.48 -4.45
CA ARG A 20 4.37 -8.52 -3.77
C ARG A 20 5.42 -7.69 -4.48
N GLN A 21 5.50 -7.80 -5.80
CA GLN A 21 6.46 -7.03 -6.59
C GLN A 21 6.13 -5.53 -6.52
N ARG A 22 4.86 -5.14 -6.71
CA ARG A 22 4.41 -3.75 -6.59
C ARG A 22 4.76 -3.14 -5.23
N LEU A 23 4.53 -3.86 -4.14
CA LEU A 23 4.85 -3.38 -2.79
C LEU A 23 6.36 -3.25 -2.57
N ARG A 24 7.18 -4.11 -3.19
CA ARG A 24 8.64 -3.96 -3.19
C ARG A 24 9.09 -2.74 -3.99
N ASP A 25 8.48 -2.51 -5.14
CA ASP A 25 8.78 -1.37 -5.99
C ASP A 25 8.36 -0.05 -5.31
N GLU A 26 7.23 -0.06 -4.59
CA GLU A 26 6.79 1.06 -3.74
C GLU A 26 7.83 1.37 -2.66
N VAL A 27 8.29 0.36 -1.92
CA VAL A 27 9.35 0.56 -0.90
C VAL A 27 10.62 1.11 -1.53
N TYR A 28 11.01 0.60 -2.70
CA TYR A 28 12.18 1.10 -3.42
C TYR A 28 12.01 2.57 -3.80
N GLN A 29 10.89 2.94 -4.41
CA GLN A 29 10.60 4.33 -4.80
C GLN A 29 10.62 5.26 -3.59
N LEU A 30 9.90 4.90 -2.52
CA LEU A 30 9.85 5.70 -1.30
C LEU A 30 11.24 5.89 -0.68
N TRP A 31 12.04 4.82 -0.59
CA TRP A 31 13.30 4.85 0.13
C TRP A 31 14.49 5.38 -0.68
N LYS A 32 14.60 4.99 -1.95
CA LYS A 32 15.76 5.28 -2.81
C LYS A 32 15.57 6.53 -3.67
N VAL A 33 14.34 6.92 -3.95
CA VAL A 33 14.06 8.05 -4.84
C VAL A 33 13.44 9.20 -4.06
N GLU A 34 12.29 8.98 -3.43
CA GLU A 34 11.53 10.07 -2.82
C GLU A 34 12.18 10.60 -1.53
N ARG A 35 12.60 9.72 -0.62
CA ARG A 35 13.19 10.12 0.66
C ARG A 35 14.44 11.00 0.51
N PRO A 36 15.41 10.71 -0.38
CA PRO A 36 16.54 11.61 -0.63
C PRO A 36 16.11 12.97 -1.17
N VAL A 37 15.18 13.01 -2.13
CA VAL A 37 14.68 14.26 -2.72
C VAL A 37 14.01 15.14 -1.67
N VAL A 38 13.11 14.57 -0.86
CA VAL A 38 12.44 15.32 0.22
C VAL A 38 13.44 15.76 1.29
N THR A 39 14.45 14.94 1.59
CA THR A 39 15.50 15.29 2.55
C THR A 39 16.31 16.50 2.08
N GLN A 40 16.67 16.53 0.79
CA GLN A 40 17.37 17.66 0.19
C GLN A 40 16.50 18.92 0.23
N ALA A 41 15.23 18.82 -0.20
CA ALA A 41 14.29 19.93 -0.15
C ALA A 41 14.10 20.50 1.27
N VAL A 42 14.03 19.63 2.29
CA VAL A 42 13.96 20.04 3.70
C VAL A 42 15.23 20.74 4.15
N SER A 43 16.40 20.27 3.69
CA SER A 43 17.70 20.88 3.99
C SER A 43 17.81 22.27 3.37
N ASP A 44 17.38 22.42 2.11
CA ASP A 44 17.40 23.68 1.38
C ASP A 44 16.45 24.69 2.02
N ALA A 45 15.23 24.26 2.36
CA ALA A 45 14.27 25.09 3.09
C ALA A 45 14.79 25.52 4.47
N ALA A 46 15.57 24.66 5.14
CA ALA A 46 16.18 24.98 6.42
C ALA A 46 17.37 25.96 6.32
N ALA A 47 17.99 26.07 5.14
CA ALA A 47 19.05 27.04 4.86
C ALA A 47 18.50 28.43 4.50
N GLN A 48 17.26 28.51 4.00
CA GLN A 48 16.61 29.75 3.59
C GLN A 48 16.04 30.59 4.74
N GLY A 49 15.98 30.09 5.98
CA GLY A 49 15.59 30.89 7.14
C GLY A 49 14.67 30.19 8.15
N ASP A 50 13.72 30.96 8.72
CA ASP A 50 12.92 30.58 9.89
C ASP A 50 12.13 29.27 9.67
N ARG A 51 12.55 28.24 10.41
CA ARG A 51 12.00 26.88 10.34
C ARG A 51 10.59 26.78 10.90
N SER A 52 10.16 27.76 11.69
CA SER A 52 8.85 27.76 12.35
C SER A 52 7.72 28.28 11.45
N GLU A 53 8.04 29.12 10.46
CA GLU A 53 7.07 29.70 9.52
C GLU A 53 7.20 29.17 8.09
N ASN A 54 8.34 28.57 7.72
CA ASN A 54 8.55 28.02 6.39
C ASN A 54 7.63 26.79 6.12
N ALA A 55 6.65 26.97 5.25
CA ALA A 55 5.69 25.94 4.85
C ALA A 55 6.37 24.72 4.20
N ASP A 56 7.41 24.92 3.39
CA ASP A 56 8.12 23.84 2.70
C ASP A 56 8.88 22.97 3.70
N TYR A 57 9.46 23.58 4.73
CA TYR A 57 10.11 22.84 5.81
C TYR A 57 9.10 22.00 6.62
N ILE A 58 7.95 22.58 7.00
CA ILE A 58 6.90 21.89 7.76
C ILE A 58 6.33 20.72 6.93
N TYR A 59 6.01 20.98 5.66
CA TYR A 59 5.47 19.97 4.75
C TYR A 59 6.49 18.86 4.50
N GLY A 60 7.73 19.20 4.18
CA GLY A 60 8.79 18.21 3.93
C GLY A 60 9.07 17.35 5.17
N LYS A 61 9.09 17.93 6.38
CA LYS A 61 9.19 17.15 7.62
C LYS A 61 7.99 16.23 7.84
N ARG A 62 6.77 16.64 7.48
CA ARG A 62 5.59 15.76 7.52
C ARG A 62 5.73 14.62 6.53
N ARG A 63 6.13 14.92 5.29
CA ARG A 63 6.30 13.92 4.22
C ARG A 63 7.38 12.90 4.56
N LEU A 64 8.51 13.31 5.15
CA LEU A 64 9.53 12.36 5.63
C LEU A 64 8.98 11.39 6.68
N ARG A 65 8.13 11.86 7.61
CA ARG A 65 7.50 10.98 8.60
C ARG A 65 6.52 10.00 7.95
N GLU A 66 5.78 10.44 6.93
CA GLU A 66 4.88 9.57 6.16
C GLU A 66 5.67 8.48 5.43
N ILE A 67 6.73 8.87 4.71
CA ILE A 67 7.62 7.94 4.00
C ILE A 67 8.23 6.93 4.96
N ASP A 68 8.86 7.37 6.05
CA ASP A 68 9.50 6.49 7.03
C ASP A 68 8.47 5.53 7.68
N SER A 69 7.25 6.00 7.94
CA SER A 69 6.18 5.17 8.49
C SER A 69 5.68 4.12 7.50
N ARG A 70 5.48 4.51 6.23
CA ARG A 70 5.04 3.63 5.15
C ARG A 70 6.10 2.57 4.83
N VAL A 71 7.36 2.98 4.70
CA VAL A 71 8.49 2.05 4.47
C VAL A 71 8.61 1.05 5.61
N ARG A 72 8.51 1.49 6.88
CA ARG A 72 8.54 0.58 8.03
C ARG A 72 7.38 -0.42 8.02
N TYR A 73 6.17 0.06 7.73
CA TYR A 73 4.99 -0.79 7.63
C TYR A 73 5.17 -1.85 6.54
N LEU A 74 5.48 -1.41 5.31
CA LEU A 74 5.63 -2.30 4.17
C LEU A 74 6.79 -3.28 4.36
N SER A 75 7.95 -2.85 4.86
CA SER A 75 9.09 -3.75 5.09
C SER A 75 8.74 -4.87 6.05
N LYS A 76 8.07 -4.56 7.18
CA LYS A 76 7.62 -5.56 8.14
C LYS A 76 6.56 -6.50 7.57
N ARG A 77 5.62 -5.97 6.78
CA ARG A 77 4.59 -6.79 6.11
C ARG A 77 5.25 -7.70 5.07
N LEU A 78 6.22 -7.18 4.32
CA LEU A 78 6.95 -7.92 3.32
C LEU A 78 7.70 -9.11 3.95
N GLU A 79 8.30 -8.97 5.13
CA GLU A 79 8.94 -10.13 5.79
C GLU A 79 7.96 -11.28 6.10
N ASN A 80 6.68 -10.98 6.31
CA ASN A 80 5.69 -11.94 6.78
C ASN A 80 4.71 -12.43 5.70
N PHE A 81 4.78 -11.92 4.47
CA PHE A 81 3.83 -12.34 3.45
C PHE A 81 4.08 -13.76 2.93
N ILE A 82 2.96 -14.48 2.76
CA ILE A 82 2.89 -15.74 2.05
C ILE A 82 2.46 -15.42 0.62
N VAL A 83 3.36 -15.62 -0.34
CA VAL A 83 3.09 -15.37 -1.75
C VAL A 83 2.27 -16.54 -2.30
N VAL A 84 1.11 -16.21 -2.88
CA VAL A 84 0.27 -17.18 -3.61
C VAL A 84 0.38 -16.88 -5.09
N ASP A 85 1.03 -17.77 -5.82
CA ASP A 85 1.32 -17.66 -7.27
C ASP A 85 0.52 -18.64 -8.12
N ARG A 86 -0.01 -19.71 -7.52
CA ARG A 86 -0.75 -20.77 -8.22
C ARG A 86 -2.26 -20.59 -8.10
N PRO A 87 -3.01 -20.87 -9.19
CA PRO A 87 -4.46 -21.00 -9.09
C PRO A 87 -4.81 -22.17 -8.16
N PRO A 88 -5.96 -22.10 -7.46
CA PRO A 88 -6.41 -23.20 -6.63
C PRO A 88 -6.58 -24.48 -7.46
N GLU A 89 -6.19 -25.62 -6.87
CA GLU A 89 -6.35 -26.95 -7.50
C GLU A 89 -7.82 -27.35 -7.67
N ASP A 90 -8.70 -26.83 -6.81
CA ASP A 90 -10.14 -27.09 -6.82
C ASP A 90 -10.91 -25.89 -7.41
N PRO A 91 -11.46 -26.01 -8.63
CA PRO A 91 -12.22 -24.93 -9.29
C PRO A 91 -13.65 -24.76 -8.73
N THR A 92 -14.11 -25.67 -7.87
CA THR A 92 -15.47 -25.58 -7.28
C THR A 92 -15.52 -24.66 -6.07
N ARG A 93 -14.37 -24.23 -5.55
CA ARG A 93 -14.25 -23.38 -4.37
C ARG A 93 -13.45 -22.13 -4.68
N VAL A 94 -13.94 -21.01 -4.15
CA VAL A 94 -13.29 -19.71 -4.30
C VAL A 94 -12.24 -19.54 -3.21
N PHE A 95 -10.96 -19.51 -3.60
CA PHE A 95 -9.81 -19.31 -2.72
C PHE A 95 -9.12 -17.95 -2.96
N PHE A 96 -8.15 -17.61 -2.11
CA PHE A 96 -7.29 -16.44 -2.32
C PHE A 96 -6.58 -16.52 -3.69
N ALA A 97 -6.40 -15.37 -4.34
CA ALA A 97 -5.87 -15.24 -5.71
C ALA A 97 -6.76 -15.80 -6.83
N ALA A 98 -7.94 -16.37 -6.52
CA ALA A 98 -8.86 -16.84 -7.54
C ALA A 98 -9.45 -15.67 -8.35
N PHE A 99 -9.66 -15.94 -9.64
CA PHE A 99 -10.47 -15.09 -10.51
C PHE A 99 -11.91 -15.58 -10.48
N VAL A 100 -12.84 -14.67 -10.20
CA VAL A 100 -14.27 -14.95 -10.11
C VAL A 100 -15.00 -14.07 -11.13
N SER A 101 -15.83 -14.69 -11.96
CA SER A 101 -16.77 -13.97 -12.81
C SER A 101 -18.11 -13.92 -12.09
N VAL A 102 -18.66 -12.72 -11.93
CA VAL A 102 -19.97 -12.48 -11.32
C VAL A 102 -20.86 -11.90 -12.41
N GLU A 103 -22.00 -12.53 -12.63
CA GLU A 103 -23.05 -12.02 -13.49
C GLU A 103 -24.13 -11.37 -12.62
N PHE A 104 -24.50 -10.15 -12.95
CA PHE A 104 -25.55 -9.42 -12.25
C PHE A 104 -26.38 -8.61 -13.22
N GLU A 105 -27.65 -8.43 -12.87
CA GLU A 105 -28.56 -7.55 -13.60
C GLU A 105 -28.29 -6.11 -13.16
N ASN A 106 -28.00 -5.23 -14.12
CA ASN A 106 -27.83 -3.82 -13.83
C ASN A 106 -29.20 -3.13 -13.62
N SER A 107 -29.20 -1.86 -13.21
CA SER A 107 -30.42 -1.10 -12.95
C SER A 107 -31.36 -0.95 -14.17
N ALA A 108 -30.88 -1.27 -15.38
CA ALA A 108 -31.63 -1.22 -16.62
C ALA A 108 -32.14 -2.61 -17.09
N GLY A 109 -31.98 -3.64 -16.26
CA GLY A 109 -32.42 -5.00 -16.58
C GLY A 109 -31.50 -5.79 -17.52
N ALA A 110 -30.30 -5.25 -17.82
CA ALA A 110 -29.35 -5.93 -18.69
C ALA A 110 -28.37 -6.79 -17.86
N LEU A 111 -28.20 -8.05 -18.28
CA LEU A 111 -27.21 -8.96 -17.71
C LEU A 111 -25.80 -8.44 -18.03
N THR A 112 -25.05 -8.13 -16.98
CA THR A 112 -23.67 -7.66 -17.05
C THR A 112 -22.75 -8.66 -16.36
N GLN A 113 -21.60 -8.95 -16.98
CA GLN A 113 -20.58 -9.80 -16.41
C GLN A 113 -19.40 -8.94 -15.93
N ALA A 114 -19.00 -9.10 -14.68
CA ALA A 114 -17.79 -8.50 -14.12
C ALA A 114 -16.83 -9.58 -13.65
N ARG A 115 -15.53 -9.35 -13.86
CA ARG A 115 -14.47 -10.25 -13.43
C ARG A 115 -13.69 -9.62 -12.31
N TYR A 116 -13.63 -10.32 -11.18
CA TYR A 116 -12.93 -9.90 -9.97
C TYR A 116 -11.77 -10.85 -9.67
N ARG A 117 -10.75 -10.33 -8.97
CA ARG A 117 -9.66 -11.12 -8.42
C ARG A 117 -9.62 -10.92 -6.92
N ILE A 118 -9.54 -12.00 -6.16
CA ILE A 118 -9.41 -11.92 -4.70
C ILE A 118 -7.94 -11.64 -4.36
N VAL A 119 -7.68 -10.46 -3.82
CA VAL A 119 -6.33 -9.98 -3.48
C VAL A 119 -6.20 -9.67 -1.99
N GLY A 120 -4.96 -9.51 -1.52
CA GLY A 120 -4.69 -9.11 -0.14
C GLY A 120 -5.14 -7.67 0.13
N ALA A 121 -5.39 -7.35 1.40
CA ALA A 121 -5.78 -5.98 1.79
C ALA A 121 -4.71 -4.93 1.43
N ASP A 122 -3.43 -5.32 1.38
CA ASP A 122 -2.32 -4.45 1.00
C ASP A 122 -2.23 -4.21 -0.52
N GLU A 123 -2.94 -4.99 -1.34
CA GLU A 123 -2.95 -4.88 -2.81
C GLU A 123 -4.21 -4.17 -3.34
N LEU A 124 -5.13 -3.84 -2.45
CA LEU A 124 -6.38 -3.20 -2.80
C LEU A 124 -6.09 -1.77 -3.26
N ASP A 125 -6.28 -1.52 -4.54
CA ASP A 125 -6.34 -0.17 -5.10
C ASP A 125 -7.80 0.13 -5.44
N PRO A 126 -8.59 0.73 -4.53
CA PRO A 126 -10.01 1.00 -4.73
C PRO A 126 -10.27 2.24 -5.62
N SER A 127 -9.28 2.69 -6.40
CA SER A 127 -9.37 3.85 -7.29
C SER A 127 -10.36 3.66 -8.43
#